data_AF-A0A517TZ01-F1
#
_entry.id   AF-A0A517TZ01-F1
#
_cell.length_a   1.000
_cell.length_b   1.000
_cell.length_c   1.000
_cell.angle_alpha   90.00
_cell.angle_beta   90.00
_cell.angle_gamma   90.00
#
_symmetry.space_group_name_H-M   'P 1'
#
loop_
_entity.id
_entity.type
_entity.pdbx_description
1 polymer ?
#
loop_
_entity_poly.entity_id
_entity_poly.type
_entity_poly.pdbx_seq_one_letter_code
_entity_poly.pdbx_strand_id
1 'polypeptide(L)'
;MKRPFVTHLLLAWFGCWLVARTAAAVTIATVPVGHAGNANDWTGWGGVGYEYRIGAYEVRNAEYVEFLNAKAVSDPLGLYNANMGSNARGGITRSGVSGSYSYAPKAGMQNKPVNYVSFYDAVRFANWLGNGQGSGDTESGAYTILGGTAEPTNGRDIVRNSGATWFLTSDNEWYKAAYHKNDGVTDHYFAYPTANDVAPAGGAPPGGSNSANISLLVGDPTDVGAYVASASPYGTFDQGGNASEWTEKLQPDFETYRTRRGGEWNGFSSNLWAGTQFIEDPLNEHLSVGFRLATVAEATPFAGDFDLDNDVDGADFLAWQRGGSPSPLSAVDLSAWKTAFGGAPIATVPEPSTAMLSICVLIGGARRRSRRM
;
A
#
# COMPACT_ATOMS: atom_id res chain seq x y z
N MET A 1 -17.71 -31.45 -75.40
CA MET A 1 -18.18 -31.74 -74.02
C MET A 1 -17.21 -31.12 -73.04
N LYS A 2 -17.53 -29.95 -72.49
CA LYS A 2 -16.74 -29.27 -71.45
C LYS A 2 -17.30 -29.68 -70.08
N ARG A 3 -16.46 -30.25 -69.20
CA ARG A 3 -16.80 -30.46 -67.78
C ARG A 3 -16.31 -29.25 -66.97
N PRO A 4 -17.09 -28.66 -66.06
CA PRO A 4 -16.62 -27.55 -65.25
C PRO A 4 -15.79 -28.07 -64.07
N PHE A 5 -14.68 -27.40 -63.79
CA PHE A 5 -13.94 -27.53 -62.55
C PHE A 5 -14.72 -26.79 -61.46
N VAL A 6 -15.12 -27.51 -60.40
CA VAL A 6 -15.67 -26.93 -59.18
C VAL A 6 -14.52 -26.79 -58.19
N THR A 7 -14.12 -25.55 -57.91
CA THR A 7 -13.14 -25.21 -56.88
C THR A 7 -13.83 -25.27 -55.52
N HIS A 8 -13.49 -26.24 -54.67
CA HIS A 8 -13.96 -26.28 -53.29
C HIS A 8 -13.14 -25.32 -52.44
N LEU A 9 -13.77 -24.23 -52.00
CA LEU A 9 -13.26 -23.33 -50.97
C LEU A 9 -13.33 -24.07 -49.62
N LEU A 10 -12.18 -24.48 -49.07
CA LEU A 10 -12.08 -24.95 -47.70
C LEU A 10 -12.11 -23.72 -46.78
N LEU A 11 -13.27 -23.44 -46.16
CA LEU A 11 -13.34 -22.53 -45.02
C LEU A 11 -12.64 -23.19 -43.83
N ALA A 12 -11.43 -22.75 -43.50
CA ALA A 12 -10.79 -23.09 -42.24
C ALA A 12 -11.51 -22.33 -41.11
N TRP A 13 -12.36 -23.04 -40.37
CA TRP A 13 -12.91 -22.58 -39.10
C TRP A 13 -11.77 -22.57 -38.07
N PHE A 14 -11.14 -21.42 -37.86
CA PHE A 14 -10.32 -21.18 -36.67
C PHE A 14 -11.28 -21.07 -35.48
N GLY A 15 -11.58 -22.20 -34.85
CA GLY A 15 -12.26 -22.23 -33.56
C GLY A 15 -11.40 -21.47 -32.55
N CYS A 16 -11.84 -20.27 -32.18
CA CYS A 16 -11.27 -19.51 -31.08
C CYS A 16 -11.64 -20.23 -29.78
N TRP A 17 -10.77 -21.10 -29.30
CA TRP A 17 -10.90 -21.70 -27.98
C TRP A 17 -10.63 -20.60 -26.95
N LEU A 18 -11.70 -19.95 -26.47
CA LEU A 18 -11.68 -19.16 -25.24
C LEU A 18 -11.40 -20.13 -24.08
N VAL A 19 -10.13 -20.27 -23.73
CA VAL A 19 -9.76 -20.83 -22.42
C VAL A 19 -10.19 -19.80 -21.38
N ALA A 20 -11.31 -20.06 -20.70
CA ALA A 20 -11.72 -19.26 -19.56
C ALA A 20 -10.64 -19.38 -18.48
N ARG A 21 -9.86 -18.31 -18.29
CA ARG A 21 -8.97 -18.19 -17.14
C ARG A 21 -9.82 -17.80 -15.93
N THR A 22 -9.70 -18.56 -14.85
CA THR A 22 -10.23 -18.18 -13.55
C THR A 22 -9.38 -17.04 -13.00
N ALA A 23 -9.97 -15.85 -12.83
CA ALA A 23 -9.33 -14.75 -12.10
C ALA A 23 -9.04 -15.22 -10.67
N ALA A 24 -7.82 -14.96 -10.18
CA ALA A 24 -7.43 -15.27 -8.81
C ALA A 24 -7.56 -14.01 -7.96
N ALA A 25 -8.15 -14.15 -6.77
CA ALA A 25 -8.17 -13.05 -5.81
C ALA A 25 -6.73 -12.75 -5.35
N VAL A 26 -6.28 -11.51 -5.55
CA VAL A 26 -5.04 -10.99 -5.00
C VAL A 26 -5.19 -10.89 -3.49
N THR A 27 -4.24 -11.48 -2.77
CA THR A 27 -4.11 -11.37 -1.32
C THR A 27 -2.71 -10.87 -1.02
N ILE A 28 -2.61 -9.69 -0.41
CA ILE A 28 -1.34 -9.10 0.02
C ILE A 28 -1.07 -9.60 1.44
N ALA A 29 -0.01 -10.39 1.61
CA ALA A 29 0.46 -10.77 2.93
C ALA A 29 0.97 -9.54 3.67
N THR A 30 0.53 -9.33 4.92
CA THR A 30 0.90 -8.15 5.71
C THR A 30 1.43 -8.51 7.08
N VAL A 31 2.25 -7.62 7.64
CA VAL A 31 2.73 -7.66 9.03
C VAL A 31 2.22 -6.43 9.79
N PRO A 32 1.94 -6.54 11.10
CA PRO A 32 1.53 -5.40 11.91
C PRO A 32 2.70 -4.45 12.18
N VAL A 33 2.43 -3.15 12.19
CA VAL A 33 3.35 -2.11 12.65
C VAL A 33 2.69 -1.36 13.80
N GLY A 34 3.10 -1.71 15.02
CA GLY A 34 2.54 -1.19 16.27
C GLY A 34 3.22 0.09 16.77
N HIS A 35 3.08 0.36 18.07
CA HIS A 35 3.71 1.50 18.75
C HIS A 35 3.30 2.85 18.18
N ALA A 36 1.98 3.06 18.04
CA ALA A 36 1.41 4.34 17.67
C ALA A 36 1.95 5.48 18.57
N GLY A 37 2.25 6.62 17.96
CA GLY A 37 2.78 7.81 18.65
C GLY A 37 4.30 7.77 18.90
N ASN A 38 5.04 6.87 18.27
CA ASN A 38 6.50 6.84 18.35
C ASN A 38 7.12 8.13 17.81
N ALA A 39 8.24 8.54 18.38
CA ALA A 39 8.94 9.75 17.96
C ALA A 39 9.67 9.52 16.63
N ASN A 40 9.92 10.61 15.91
CA ASN A 40 10.76 10.57 14.71
C ASN A 40 12.19 10.19 15.06
N ASP A 41 12.85 9.53 14.12
CA ASP A 41 14.30 9.38 14.10
C ASP A 41 15.00 10.74 13.95
N TRP A 42 16.32 10.77 14.13
CA TRP A 42 17.14 11.97 13.91
C TRP A 42 17.03 12.53 12.47
N THR A 43 16.61 11.69 11.51
CA THR A 43 16.30 12.09 10.12
C THR A 43 15.04 12.95 10.00
N GLY A 44 14.20 12.99 11.03
CA GLY A 44 12.89 13.63 11.03
C GLY A 44 11.76 12.73 10.49
N TRP A 45 12.03 11.44 10.24
CA TRP A 45 11.05 10.46 9.74
C TRP A 45 10.71 9.38 10.76
N GLY A 46 9.64 8.63 10.47
CA GLY A 46 9.29 7.40 11.19
C GLY A 46 8.25 7.54 12.29
N GLY A 47 7.92 8.77 12.72
CA GLY A 47 6.82 8.99 13.66
C GLY A 47 5.46 8.73 13.00
N VAL A 48 4.70 7.79 13.56
CA VAL A 48 3.36 7.42 13.06
C VAL A 48 2.39 7.36 14.23
N GLY A 49 1.31 8.13 14.15
CA GLY A 49 0.34 8.31 15.24
C GLY A 49 -0.69 7.18 15.41
N TYR A 50 -0.64 6.14 14.59
CA TYR A 50 -1.58 5.02 14.60
C TYR A 50 -0.87 3.70 14.27
N GLU A 51 -1.53 2.59 14.57
CA GLU A 51 -1.11 1.25 14.16
C GLU A 51 -1.67 0.93 12.78
N TYR A 52 -0.91 0.21 11.98
CA TYR A 52 -1.30 -0.18 10.63
C TYR A 52 -0.69 -1.53 10.28
N ARG A 53 -1.05 -2.06 9.11
CA ARG A 53 -0.36 -3.23 8.56
C ARG A 53 0.29 -2.84 7.25
N ILE A 54 1.44 -3.43 6.98
CA ILE A 54 2.21 -3.19 5.76
C ILE A 54 2.45 -4.51 5.06
N GLY A 55 2.50 -4.49 3.73
CA GLY A 55 2.90 -5.64 2.92
C GLY A 55 4.21 -6.21 3.46
N ALA A 56 4.21 -7.51 3.77
CA ALA A 56 5.42 -8.22 4.18
C ALA A 56 6.49 -8.18 3.08
N TYR A 57 6.06 -8.00 1.84
CA TYR A 57 6.84 -8.05 0.61
C TYR A 57 6.47 -6.88 -0.32
N GLU A 58 7.28 -6.62 -1.34
CA GLU A 58 6.81 -5.81 -2.48
C GLU A 58 5.67 -6.54 -3.23
N VAL A 59 4.85 -5.78 -3.95
CA VAL A 59 3.81 -6.36 -4.83
C VAL A 59 4.47 -7.20 -5.92
N ARG A 60 3.98 -8.42 -6.12
CA ARG A 60 4.55 -9.43 -7.02
C ARG A 60 4.03 -9.29 -8.44
N ASN A 61 4.80 -9.75 -9.42
CA ASN A 61 4.35 -9.83 -10.80
C ASN A 61 3.04 -10.63 -10.95
N ALA A 62 2.86 -11.73 -10.21
CA ALA A 62 1.62 -12.50 -10.24
C ALA A 62 0.39 -11.69 -9.80
N GLU A 63 0.55 -10.84 -8.79
CA GLU A 63 -0.54 -10.00 -8.28
C GLU A 63 -0.88 -8.87 -9.25
N TYR A 64 0.16 -8.24 -9.82
CA TYR A 64 -0.02 -7.19 -10.82
C TYR A 64 -0.61 -7.72 -12.15
N VAL A 65 -0.34 -8.98 -12.50
CA VAL A 65 -0.98 -9.63 -13.66
C VAL A 65 -2.49 -9.75 -13.52
N GLU A 66 -3.00 -10.04 -12.32
CA GLU A 66 -4.46 -10.06 -12.08
C GLU A 66 -5.07 -8.67 -12.31
N PHE A 67 -4.39 -7.62 -11.84
CA PHE A 67 -4.79 -6.23 -12.09
C PHE A 67 -4.80 -5.89 -13.58
N LEU A 68 -3.74 -6.22 -14.32
CA LEU A 68 -3.66 -5.97 -15.76
C LEU A 68 -4.74 -6.74 -16.54
N ASN A 69 -4.98 -8.00 -16.21
CA ASN A 69 -6.04 -8.77 -16.85
C ASN A 69 -7.44 -8.21 -16.56
N ALA A 70 -7.63 -7.58 -15.40
CA ALA A 70 -8.89 -6.93 -15.05
C ALA A 70 -9.08 -5.58 -15.74
N LYS A 71 -8.01 -4.76 -15.86
CA LYS A 71 -8.13 -3.32 -16.19
C LYS A 71 -7.48 -2.91 -17.52
N ALA A 72 -6.59 -3.73 -18.07
CA ALA A 72 -5.73 -3.36 -19.20
C ALA A 72 -6.04 -4.14 -20.50
N VAL A 73 -7.26 -4.62 -20.72
CA VAL A 73 -7.64 -5.34 -21.96
C VAL A 73 -7.43 -4.49 -23.23
N SER A 74 -7.56 -3.17 -23.14
CA SER A 74 -7.18 -2.18 -24.17
C SER A 74 -6.10 -1.19 -23.71
N ASP A 75 -5.84 -1.13 -22.40
CA ASP A 75 -4.80 -0.37 -21.71
C ASP A 75 -4.70 1.14 -22.03
N PRO A 76 -5.80 1.92 -21.96
CA PRO A 76 -5.75 3.36 -22.22
C PRO A 76 -5.02 4.15 -21.11
N LEU A 77 -4.88 3.55 -19.93
CA LEU A 77 -4.20 4.14 -18.77
C LEU A 77 -2.69 3.84 -18.77
N GLY A 78 -2.19 3.03 -19.70
CA GLY A 78 -0.77 2.71 -19.78
C GLY A 78 -0.24 1.90 -18.60
N LEU A 79 -1.08 1.06 -17.98
CA LEU A 79 -0.74 0.25 -16.80
C LEU A 79 0.35 -0.79 -17.11
N TYR A 80 0.53 -1.14 -18.38
CA TYR A 80 1.58 -2.05 -18.81
C TYR A 80 2.66 -1.33 -19.62
N ASN A 81 3.85 -1.25 -19.05
CA ASN A 81 5.04 -0.91 -19.81
C ASN A 81 5.53 -2.10 -20.66
N ALA A 82 5.81 -1.87 -21.95
CA ALA A 82 6.29 -2.92 -22.85
C ALA A 82 7.60 -3.60 -22.39
N ASN A 83 8.42 -2.90 -21.60
CA ASN A 83 9.65 -3.44 -21.01
C ASN A 83 9.41 -4.49 -19.93
N MET A 84 8.22 -4.56 -19.33
CA MET A 84 7.86 -5.69 -18.47
C MET A 84 7.99 -7.02 -19.21
N GLY A 85 7.73 -7.05 -20.52
CA GLY A 85 7.82 -8.25 -21.36
C GLY A 85 9.10 -8.35 -22.18
N SER A 86 9.59 -7.23 -22.72
CA SER A 86 10.76 -7.22 -23.61
C SER A 86 12.09 -7.23 -22.86
N ASN A 87 12.16 -6.67 -21.65
CA ASN A 87 13.38 -6.66 -20.85
C ASN A 87 13.56 -8.00 -20.14
N ALA A 88 14.82 -8.45 -20.03
CA ALA A 88 15.16 -9.66 -19.28
C ALA A 88 14.71 -9.57 -17.81
N ARG A 89 14.77 -8.37 -17.21
CA ARG A 89 14.41 -8.07 -15.81
C ARG A 89 12.96 -7.67 -15.61
N GLY A 90 12.21 -7.42 -16.68
CA GLY A 90 10.76 -7.27 -16.60
C GLY A 90 10.09 -8.62 -16.31
N GLY A 91 8.97 -8.63 -15.59
CA GLY A 91 8.34 -9.86 -15.10
C GLY A 91 7.06 -10.33 -15.82
N ILE A 92 6.52 -9.57 -16.77
CA ILE A 92 5.16 -9.78 -17.29
C ILE A 92 5.13 -9.76 -18.81
N THR A 93 4.54 -10.79 -19.42
CA THR A 93 4.27 -10.84 -20.87
C THR A 93 2.85 -10.39 -21.18
N ARG A 94 2.69 -9.58 -22.24
CA ARG A 94 1.41 -9.26 -22.87
C ARG A 94 1.24 -10.03 -24.18
N SER A 95 0.06 -10.60 -24.39
CA SER A 95 -0.37 -11.25 -25.63
C SER A 95 -1.69 -10.67 -26.12
N GLY A 96 -2.04 -10.89 -27.39
CA GLY A 96 -3.26 -10.36 -28.01
C GLY A 96 -3.08 -8.98 -28.64
N VAL A 97 -4.20 -8.30 -28.90
CA VAL A 97 -4.25 -6.94 -29.46
C VAL A 97 -5.10 -6.05 -28.56
N SER A 98 -5.02 -4.72 -28.73
CA SER A 98 -5.85 -3.80 -27.94
C SER A 98 -7.33 -4.18 -28.04
N GLY A 99 -8.01 -4.25 -26.89
CA GLY A 99 -9.37 -4.77 -26.72
C GLY A 99 -9.44 -6.26 -26.41
N SER A 100 -8.32 -6.98 -26.50
CA SER A 100 -8.19 -8.41 -26.15
C SER A 100 -6.82 -8.75 -25.56
N TYR A 101 -6.13 -7.78 -24.96
CA TYR A 101 -4.86 -8.07 -24.29
C TYR A 101 -5.06 -9.04 -23.14
N SER A 102 -4.08 -9.91 -22.97
CA SER A 102 -3.97 -10.83 -21.84
C SER A 102 -2.54 -10.82 -21.32
N TYR A 103 -2.41 -11.02 -20.01
CA TYR A 103 -1.15 -10.87 -19.30
C TYR A 103 -0.83 -12.17 -18.55
N ALA A 104 0.45 -12.49 -18.47
CA ALA A 104 0.96 -13.63 -17.71
C ALA A 104 2.36 -13.32 -17.18
N PRO A 105 2.72 -13.78 -15.97
CA PRO A 105 4.09 -13.64 -15.51
C PRO A 105 5.01 -14.44 -16.44
N LYS A 106 6.22 -13.92 -16.66
CA LYS A 106 7.29 -14.70 -17.28
C LYS A 106 7.61 -15.90 -16.38
N ALA A 107 8.00 -17.01 -17.01
CA ALA A 107 8.34 -18.24 -16.28
C ALA A 107 9.43 -17.96 -15.23
N GLY A 108 9.17 -18.30 -13.97
CA GLY A 108 10.09 -18.07 -12.85
C GLY A 108 10.14 -16.64 -12.32
N MET A 109 9.24 -15.76 -12.77
CA MET A 109 9.18 -14.35 -12.32
C MET A 109 7.92 -14.01 -11.53
N GLN A 110 7.05 -14.99 -11.29
CA GLN A 110 5.78 -14.84 -10.58
C GLN A 110 5.92 -14.16 -9.21
N ASN A 111 6.95 -14.55 -8.46
CA ASN A 111 7.20 -14.11 -7.09
C ASN A 111 8.22 -12.96 -6.98
N LYS A 112 8.74 -12.46 -8.11
CA LYS A 112 9.61 -11.28 -8.12
C LYS A 112 8.76 -10.01 -7.97
N PRO A 113 9.33 -8.91 -7.43
CA PRO A 113 8.62 -7.64 -7.38
C PRO A 113 8.19 -7.22 -8.78
N VAL A 114 7.00 -6.63 -8.88
CA VAL A 114 6.62 -5.92 -10.09
C VAL A 114 7.53 -4.71 -10.26
N ASN A 115 7.96 -4.47 -11.49
CA ASN A 115 8.77 -3.33 -11.88
C ASN A 115 8.24 -2.69 -13.16
N TYR A 116 8.84 -1.58 -13.57
CA TYR A 116 8.33 -0.74 -14.66
C TYR A 116 6.91 -0.23 -14.39
N VAL A 117 6.65 0.16 -13.14
CA VAL A 117 5.38 0.77 -12.74
C VAL A 117 5.63 2.21 -12.28
N SER A 118 4.76 3.10 -12.72
CA SER A 118 4.75 4.50 -12.31
C SER A 118 4.10 4.65 -10.93
N PHE A 119 4.22 5.83 -10.33
CA PHE A 119 3.45 6.14 -9.12
C PHE A 119 1.94 6.02 -9.38
N TYR A 120 1.49 6.46 -10.57
CA TYR A 120 0.08 6.44 -10.94
C TYR A 120 -0.46 5.02 -11.12
N ASP A 121 0.36 4.09 -11.60
CA ASP A 121 -0.01 2.67 -11.68
C ASP A 121 -0.17 2.06 -10.28
N ALA A 122 0.72 2.42 -9.36
CA ALA A 122 0.70 1.92 -8.00
C ALA A 122 -0.55 2.40 -7.23
N VAL A 123 -0.93 3.69 -7.32
CA VAL A 123 -2.15 4.19 -6.68
C VAL A 123 -3.43 3.64 -7.33
N ARG A 124 -3.42 3.38 -8.65
CA ARG A 124 -4.54 2.71 -9.34
C ARG A 124 -4.68 1.25 -8.92
N PHE A 125 -3.57 0.55 -8.73
CA PHE A 125 -3.56 -0.81 -8.17
C PHE A 125 -4.16 -0.81 -6.75
N ALA A 126 -3.77 0.15 -5.90
CA ALA A 126 -4.32 0.29 -4.55
C ALA A 126 -5.84 0.56 -4.57
N ASN A 127 -6.32 1.45 -5.43
CA ASN A 127 -7.76 1.69 -5.64
C ASN A 127 -8.48 0.41 -6.08
N TRP A 128 -7.98 -0.27 -7.11
CA TRP A 128 -8.59 -1.51 -7.60
C TRP A 128 -8.66 -2.59 -6.51
N LEU A 129 -7.58 -2.76 -5.74
CA LEU A 129 -7.53 -3.72 -4.64
C LEU A 129 -8.55 -3.37 -3.54
N GLY A 130 -8.59 -2.11 -3.11
CA GLY A 130 -9.52 -1.62 -2.11
C GLY A 130 -10.99 -1.65 -2.54
N ASN A 131 -11.25 -1.54 -3.85
CA ASN A 131 -12.58 -1.59 -4.44
C ASN A 131 -13.08 -3.02 -4.72
N GLY A 132 -12.44 -4.03 -4.14
CA GLY A 132 -12.88 -5.42 -4.24
C GLY A 132 -12.35 -6.17 -5.48
N GLN A 133 -11.34 -5.63 -6.16
CA GLN A 133 -10.69 -6.25 -7.32
C GLN A 133 -11.66 -6.51 -8.47
N GLY A 134 -11.25 -7.29 -9.49
CA GLY A 134 -12.10 -7.60 -10.65
C GLY A 134 -12.58 -6.33 -11.36
N SER A 135 -13.90 -6.06 -11.31
CA SER A 135 -14.49 -4.85 -11.88
C SER A 135 -14.26 -3.57 -11.07
N GLY A 136 -13.56 -3.65 -9.93
CA GLY A 136 -13.20 -2.52 -9.08
C GLY A 136 -12.65 -1.33 -9.86
N ASP A 137 -13.03 -0.14 -9.44
CA ASP A 137 -12.59 1.10 -10.08
C ASP A 137 -11.12 1.40 -9.78
N THR A 138 -10.45 2.09 -10.69
CA THR A 138 -9.03 2.51 -10.52
C THR A 138 -8.89 3.98 -10.20
N GLU A 139 -9.90 4.80 -10.47
CA GLU A 139 -9.80 6.25 -10.39
C GLU A 139 -10.45 6.84 -9.12
N SER A 140 -11.11 6.01 -8.31
CA SER A 140 -11.73 6.37 -7.03
C SER A 140 -11.48 5.29 -5.98
N GLY A 141 -11.65 5.62 -4.69
CA GLY A 141 -11.39 4.74 -3.56
C GLY A 141 -10.40 5.38 -2.59
N ALA A 142 -9.24 4.74 -2.40
CA ALA A 142 -8.15 5.27 -1.60
C ALA A 142 -7.58 6.59 -2.16
N TYR A 143 -7.66 6.79 -3.48
CA TYR A 143 -7.19 7.98 -4.16
C TYR A 143 -8.24 8.47 -5.15
N THR A 144 -8.40 9.78 -5.24
CA THR A 144 -9.18 10.42 -6.31
C THR A 144 -8.26 10.76 -7.47
N ILE A 145 -8.47 10.14 -8.63
CA ILE A 145 -7.64 10.29 -9.83
C ILE A 145 -8.52 10.80 -10.97
N LEU A 146 -8.11 11.89 -11.61
CA LEU A 146 -8.91 12.60 -12.62
C LEU A 146 -8.23 12.57 -13.99
N GLY A 147 -9.02 12.72 -15.05
CA GLY A 147 -8.55 12.86 -16.43
C GLY A 147 -8.62 11.58 -17.26
N GLY A 148 -8.60 10.40 -16.64
CA GLY A 148 -8.77 9.12 -17.35
C GLY A 148 -7.63 8.80 -18.33
N THR A 149 -6.43 9.30 -18.04
CA THR A 149 -5.20 9.13 -18.82
C THR A 149 -4.08 8.58 -17.94
N ALA A 150 -3.01 8.07 -18.57
CA ALA A 150 -1.84 7.57 -17.84
C ALA A 150 -1.31 8.59 -16.82
N GLU A 151 -1.13 9.84 -17.26
CA GLU A 151 -0.89 11.00 -16.40
C GLU A 151 -2.23 11.62 -15.97
N PRO A 152 -2.58 11.62 -14.67
CA PRO A 152 -3.81 12.24 -14.19
C PRO A 152 -3.76 13.77 -14.24
N THR A 153 -4.89 14.42 -14.53
CA THR A 153 -4.98 15.90 -14.55
C THR A 153 -4.81 16.52 -13.17
N ASN A 154 -5.03 15.76 -12.11
CA ASN A 154 -4.79 16.15 -10.73
C ASN A 154 -3.57 15.46 -10.11
N GLY A 155 -2.60 14.98 -10.92
CA GLY A 155 -1.48 14.16 -10.44
C GLY A 155 -0.71 14.75 -9.26
N ARG A 156 -0.51 16.08 -9.24
CA ARG A 156 0.08 16.81 -8.11
C ARG A 156 -0.71 16.62 -6.81
N ASP A 157 -2.03 16.75 -6.88
CA ASP A 157 -2.94 16.82 -5.73
C ASP A 157 -3.48 15.46 -5.28
N ILE A 158 -3.00 14.36 -5.86
CA ILE A 158 -3.34 13.01 -5.41
C ILE A 158 -2.81 12.82 -3.99
N VAL A 159 -3.74 12.77 -3.05
CA VAL A 159 -3.53 12.47 -1.63
C VAL A 159 -4.46 11.32 -1.23
N ARG A 160 -4.09 10.60 -0.17
CA ARG A 160 -4.91 9.51 0.39
C ARG A 160 -6.25 10.08 0.89
N ASN A 161 -7.34 9.49 0.43
CA ASN A 161 -8.69 9.78 0.91
C ASN A 161 -8.90 9.17 2.31
N SER A 162 -9.76 9.82 3.10
CA SER A 162 -10.24 9.22 4.35
C SER A 162 -11.00 7.92 4.06
N GLY A 163 -10.83 6.90 4.90
CA GLY A 163 -11.45 5.58 4.71
C GLY A 163 -10.75 4.66 3.71
N ALA A 164 -9.55 5.02 3.22
CA ALA A 164 -8.73 4.15 2.38
C ALA A 164 -8.42 2.82 3.10
N THR A 165 -8.80 1.69 2.50
CA THR A 165 -8.52 0.36 3.04
C THR A 165 -7.18 -0.20 2.58
N TRP A 166 -6.76 0.12 1.36
CA TRP A 166 -5.43 -0.20 0.81
C TRP A 166 -4.82 1.04 0.20
N PHE A 167 -3.54 1.29 0.49
CA PHE A 167 -2.85 2.52 0.09
C PHE A 167 -1.34 2.29 -0.04
N LEU A 168 -0.66 3.13 -0.82
CA LEU A 168 0.80 3.26 -0.73
C LEU A 168 1.16 3.84 0.63
N THR A 169 2.29 3.43 1.17
CA THR A 169 2.80 4.02 2.41
C THR A 169 3.17 5.48 2.23
N SER A 170 2.87 6.30 3.22
CA SER A 170 3.59 7.54 3.45
C SER A 170 5.06 7.25 3.75
N ASP A 171 5.87 8.28 3.66
CA ASP A 171 7.29 8.24 3.98
C ASP A 171 7.56 7.73 5.40
N ASN A 172 6.76 8.18 6.37
CA ASN A 172 6.92 7.83 7.78
C ASN A 172 6.46 6.40 8.08
N GLU A 173 5.37 5.95 7.47
CA GLU A 173 4.93 4.55 7.57
C GLU A 173 6.04 3.64 7.03
N TRP A 174 6.49 3.87 5.80
CA TRP A 174 7.55 3.06 5.19
C TRP A 174 8.80 3.00 6.07
N TYR A 175 9.23 4.17 6.55
CA TYR A 175 10.43 4.33 7.38
C TYR A 175 10.34 3.59 8.72
N LYS A 176 9.20 3.73 9.41
CA LYS A 176 8.98 3.06 10.69
C LYS A 176 9.07 1.55 10.53
N ALA A 177 8.39 1.00 9.53
CA ALA A 177 8.40 -0.44 9.26
C ALA A 177 9.80 -0.97 8.96
N ALA A 178 10.65 -0.16 8.33
CA ALA A 178 12.01 -0.54 7.95
C ALA A 178 13.00 -0.46 9.12
N TYR A 179 12.96 0.62 9.90
CA TYR A 179 14.08 0.97 10.77
C TYR A 179 13.75 1.01 12.26
N HIS A 180 12.50 1.24 12.68
CA HIS A 180 12.19 1.41 14.11
C HIS A 180 12.44 0.09 14.86
N LYS A 181 13.08 0.14 16.03
CA LYS A 181 13.58 -1.06 16.72
C LYS A 181 12.49 -1.96 17.31
N ASN A 182 11.22 -1.60 17.17
CA ASN A 182 10.08 -2.35 17.71
C ASN A 182 10.23 -2.61 19.22
N ASP A 183 10.72 -1.60 19.94
CA ASP A 183 11.06 -1.64 21.37
C ASP A 183 10.22 -0.66 22.21
N GLY A 184 8.99 -0.38 21.75
CA GLY A 184 8.06 0.56 22.36
C GLY A 184 7.94 1.89 21.62
N VAL A 185 7.37 2.89 22.28
CA VAL A 185 7.11 4.24 21.74
C VAL A 185 8.39 5.09 21.86
N THR A 186 9.44 4.66 21.17
CA THR A 186 10.79 5.24 21.23
C THR A 186 11.14 5.99 19.94
N ASP A 187 12.23 6.76 19.96
CA ASP A 187 12.93 7.29 18.78
C ASP A 187 14.08 6.37 18.34
N HIS A 188 14.05 5.09 18.72
CA HIS A 188 15.14 4.18 18.41
C HIS A 188 14.95 3.55 17.03
N TYR A 189 15.92 3.78 16.15
CA TYR A 189 15.95 3.22 14.81
C TYR A 189 17.31 2.57 14.52
N PHE A 190 17.30 1.55 13.66
CA PHE A 190 18.50 0.97 13.08
C PHE A 190 18.96 1.78 11.85
N ALA A 191 20.26 1.75 11.56
CA ALA A 191 20.78 2.41 10.37
C ALA A 191 20.38 1.75 9.04
N TYR A 192 20.03 0.45 9.06
CA TYR A 192 19.64 -0.33 7.88
C TYR A 192 18.37 -1.18 8.12
N PRO A 193 17.60 -1.52 7.06
CA PRO A 193 16.28 -2.15 7.18
C PRO A 193 16.31 -3.58 7.71
N THR A 194 17.50 -4.19 7.75
CA THR A 194 17.77 -5.57 8.16
C THR A 194 17.99 -5.71 9.67
N ALA A 195 17.36 -4.82 10.46
CA ALA A 195 17.51 -4.73 11.91
C ALA A 195 18.98 -4.64 12.37
N ASN A 196 19.78 -3.83 11.68
CA ASN A 196 21.22 -3.72 11.92
C ASN A 196 21.77 -2.31 11.71
N ASP A 197 22.81 -1.96 12.47
CA ASP A 197 23.53 -0.69 12.30
C ASP A 197 24.72 -0.81 11.33
N VAL A 198 25.03 -2.02 10.87
CA VAL A 198 26.05 -2.32 9.85
C VAL A 198 25.38 -2.57 8.51
N ALA A 199 25.97 -2.02 7.45
CA ALA A 199 25.47 -2.17 6.09
C ALA A 199 25.26 -3.65 5.69
N PRO A 200 24.13 -4.01 5.05
CA PRO A 200 23.89 -5.35 4.58
C PRO A 200 24.93 -5.81 3.56
N ALA A 201 25.31 -7.08 3.66
CA ALA A 201 26.14 -7.72 2.64
C ALA A 201 25.27 -8.09 1.43
N GLY A 202 25.67 -7.65 0.24
CA GLY A 202 25.05 -8.12 -0.99
C GLY A 202 25.47 -9.56 -1.33
N GLY A 203 24.59 -10.31 -1.96
CA GLY A 203 24.86 -11.69 -2.38
C GLY A 203 23.59 -12.41 -2.83
N ALA A 204 23.69 -13.67 -3.23
CA ALA A 204 22.52 -14.46 -3.57
C ALA A 204 21.75 -14.91 -2.31
N PRO A 205 20.40 -15.05 -2.38
CA PRO A 205 19.62 -15.58 -1.28
C PRO A 205 19.98 -17.06 -1.01
N PRO A 206 19.77 -17.58 0.22
CA PRO A 206 19.05 -16.92 1.32
C PRO A 206 19.86 -15.87 2.09
N GLY A 207 21.15 -15.70 1.80
CA GLY A 207 22.02 -14.78 2.53
C GLY A 207 22.18 -15.13 4.01
N GLY A 208 22.77 -14.20 4.77
CA GLY A 208 22.82 -14.25 6.24
C GLY A 208 21.72 -13.41 6.89
N SER A 209 21.85 -13.11 8.18
CA SER A 209 20.87 -12.28 8.90
C SER A 209 20.93 -10.79 8.55
N ASN A 210 21.99 -10.35 7.86
CA ASN A 210 22.16 -8.98 7.38
C ASN A 210 22.57 -8.98 5.90
N SER A 211 21.66 -9.42 5.04
CA SER A 211 21.86 -9.55 3.61
C SER A 211 20.71 -8.94 2.82
N ALA A 212 21.03 -8.45 1.62
CA ALA A 212 20.08 -7.83 0.71
C ALA A 212 20.47 -8.10 -0.75
N ASN A 213 19.50 -8.04 -1.66
CA ASN A 213 19.79 -8.02 -3.09
C ASN A 213 20.25 -6.62 -3.49
N ILE A 214 21.56 -6.42 -3.66
CA ILE A 214 22.18 -5.13 -4.00
C ILE A 214 23.45 -5.32 -4.86
N SER A 215 23.97 -4.20 -5.36
CA SER A 215 25.30 -4.07 -5.98
C SER A 215 25.52 -4.95 -7.20
N LEU A 216 24.45 -5.30 -7.93
CA LEU A 216 24.48 -6.14 -9.12
C LEU A 216 25.03 -7.56 -8.88
N LEU A 217 25.13 -8.02 -7.63
CA LEU A 217 25.79 -9.30 -7.31
C LEU A 217 24.96 -10.52 -7.73
N VAL A 218 23.63 -10.42 -7.68
CA VAL A 218 22.71 -11.42 -8.28
C VAL A 218 22.50 -11.13 -9.77
N GLY A 219 22.45 -9.85 -10.14
CA GLY A 219 22.25 -9.40 -11.52
C GLY A 219 20.80 -9.24 -11.96
N ASP A 220 19.83 -9.60 -11.11
CA ASP A 220 18.39 -9.49 -11.34
C ASP A 220 17.62 -9.32 -10.00
N PRO A 221 16.34 -8.89 -10.01
CA PRO A 221 15.47 -9.00 -8.85
C PRO A 221 15.34 -10.45 -8.35
N THR A 222 15.26 -10.64 -7.04
CA THR A 222 15.04 -11.93 -6.40
C THR A 222 13.56 -12.12 -6.11
N ASP A 223 13.17 -13.35 -5.82
CA ASP A 223 11.83 -13.62 -5.31
C ASP A 223 11.68 -12.89 -3.97
N VAL A 224 10.51 -12.29 -3.73
CA VAL A 224 10.26 -11.57 -2.48
C VAL A 224 10.36 -12.54 -1.30
N GLY A 225 10.94 -12.08 -0.19
CA GLY A 225 11.17 -12.88 1.00
C GLY A 225 12.30 -13.90 0.89
N ALA A 226 13.09 -13.90 -0.18
CA ALA A 226 14.15 -14.89 -0.38
C ALA A 226 15.28 -14.79 0.67
N TYR A 227 15.52 -13.59 1.24
CA TYR A 227 16.47 -13.38 2.33
C TYR A 227 15.81 -13.63 3.69
N VAL A 228 15.46 -14.90 3.93
CA VAL A 228 14.60 -15.35 5.03
C VAL A 228 15.09 -14.98 6.45
N ALA A 229 16.37 -14.64 6.61
CA ALA A 229 16.97 -14.26 7.89
C ALA A 229 17.16 -12.73 8.08
N SER A 230 16.81 -11.91 7.07
CA SER A 230 17.05 -10.47 7.03
C SER A 230 15.78 -9.62 7.03
N ALA A 231 14.77 -10.06 7.78
CA ALA A 231 13.57 -9.26 7.98
C ALA A 231 13.87 -7.98 8.78
N SER A 232 13.02 -6.97 8.62
CA SER A 232 13.01 -5.79 9.47
C SER A 232 12.54 -6.09 10.90
N PRO A 233 12.66 -5.14 11.84
CA PRO A 233 12.14 -5.30 13.20
C PRO A 233 10.63 -5.60 13.28
N TYR A 234 9.84 -5.20 12.28
CA TYR A 234 8.41 -5.50 12.16
C TYR A 234 8.10 -6.69 11.26
N GLY A 235 9.12 -7.38 10.73
CA GLY A 235 8.95 -8.59 9.94
C GLY A 235 8.67 -8.35 8.45
N THR A 236 8.93 -7.15 7.92
CA THR A 236 8.93 -6.94 6.46
C THR A 236 10.22 -7.50 5.85
N PHE A 237 10.15 -7.92 4.61
CA PHE A 237 11.30 -8.32 3.80
C PHE A 237 11.52 -7.32 2.68
N ASP A 238 12.77 -7.27 2.21
CA ASP A 238 13.17 -6.54 1.01
C ASP A 238 12.90 -5.03 1.03
N GLN A 239 12.61 -4.43 2.20
CA GLN A 239 12.61 -2.96 2.33
C GLN A 239 14.01 -2.37 2.10
N GLY A 240 15.06 -3.18 2.11
CA GLY A 240 16.40 -2.79 1.66
C GLY A 240 16.84 -3.60 0.45
N GLY A 241 17.03 -2.95 -0.69
CA GLY A 241 17.44 -3.61 -1.94
C GLY A 241 16.26 -4.17 -2.74
N ASN A 242 16.54 -5.14 -3.61
CA ASN A 242 15.57 -5.76 -4.52
C ASN A 242 14.88 -4.72 -5.44
N ALA A 243 13.74 -4.13 -5.08
CA ALA A 243 13.17 -2.98 -5.79
C ALA A 243 13.01 -1.78 -4.86
N SER A 244 13.36 -0.58 -5.35
CA SER A 244 13.03 0.65 -4.63
C SER A 244 11.53 0.91 -4.73
N GLU A 245 10.95 1.50 -3.70
CA GLU A 245 9.50 1.44 -3.51
C GLU A 245 8.87 2.83 -3.48
N TRP A 246 7.87 3.05 -4.33
CA TRP A 246 7.08 4.28 -4.33
C TRP A 246 6.41 4.54 -2.98
N THR A 247 6.37 5.81 -2.58
CA THR A 247 5.70 6.31 -1.38
C THR A 247 4.88 7.55 -1.72
N GLU A 248 3.90 7.90 -0.88
CA GLU A 248 2.94 8.97 -1.19
C GLU A 248 3.50 10.40 -1.13
N LYS A 249 4.69 10.61 -0.55
CA LYS A 249 5.17 11.96 -0.26
C LYS A 249 5.44 12.72 -1.56
N LEU A 250 4.65 13.77 -1.74
CA LEU A 250 4.89 14.82 -2.71
C LEU A 250 6.12 15.65 -2.28
N GLN A 251 7.01 15.92 -3.22
CA GLN A 251 8.17 16.77 -2.98
C GLN A 251 7.82 18.26 -3.16
N PRO A 252 7.94 19.09 -2.10
CA PRO A 252 7.53 20.50 -2.18
C PRO A 252 8.31 21.31 -3.24
N ASP A 253 9.58 20.98 -3.43
CA ASP A 253 10.48 21.70 -4.33
C ASP A 253 10.36 21.24 -5.79
N PHE A 254 9.66 20.13 -6.03
CA PHE A 254 9.48 19.51 -7.34
C PHE A 254 8.01 19.10 -7.47
N GLU A 255 7.18 20.06 -7.90
CA GLU A 255 5.72 20.12 -7.70
C GLU A 255 4.89 18.86 -8.04
N THR A 256 5.42 17.90 -8.79
CA THR A 256 4.75 16.61 -9.10
C THR A 256 5.52 15.39 -8.60
N TYR A 257 6.80 15.54 -8.26
CA TYR A 257 7.70 14.43 -7.96
C TYR A 257 7.29 13.72 -6.68
N ARG A 258 7.48 12.41 -6.69
CA ARG A 258 7.19 11.53 -5.57
C ARG A 258 8.48 10.95 -5.03
N THR A 259 8.37 10.33 -3.86
CA THR A 259 9.51 9.69 -3.23
C THR A 259 9.49 8.20 -3.41
N ARG A 260 10.70 7.64 -3.48
CA ARG A 260 10.92 6.21 -3.35
C ARG A 260 12.02 5.91 -2.35
N ARG A 261 11.97 4.73 -1.73
CA ARG A 261 12.86 4.32 -0.63
C ARG A 261 13.41 2.90 -0.82
N GLY A 262 14.36 2.53 0.04
CA GLY A 262 14.89 1.16 0.17
C GLY A 262 16.07 0.83 -0.74
N GLY A 263 16.31 1.61 -1.80
CA GLY A 263 17.31 1.28 -2.81
C GLY A 263 16.90 0.04 -3.59
N GLU A 264 17.81 -0.49 -4.41
CA GLU A 264 17.47 -1.48 -5.40
C GLU A 264 18.61 -2.48 -5.68
N TRP A 265 18.30 -3.57 -6.38
CA TRP A 265 19.25 -4.67 -6.67
C TRP A 265 20.51 -4.24 -7.43
N ASN A 266 20.44 -3.16 -8.20
CA ASN A 266 21.57 -2.57 -8.90
C ASN A 266 22.19 -1.35 -8.19
N GLY A 267 21.72 -1.02 -6.99
CA GLY A 267 22.22 0.07 -6.15
C GLY A 267 23.27 -0.38 -5.13
N PHE A 268 24.00 0.58 -4.54
CA PHE A 268 24.97 0.31 -3.49
C PHE A 268 24.29 0.18 -2.12
N SER A 269 24.99 -0.41 -1.13
CA SER A 269 24.47 -0.51 0.24
C SER A 269 24.15 0.84 0.89
N SER A 270 24.81 1.93 0.47
CA SER A 270 24.48 3.30 0.90
C SER A 270 23.04 3.72 0.53
N ASN A 271 22.45 3.09 -0.49
CA ASN A 271 21.07 3.38 -0.91
C ASN A 271 20.04 2.85 0.11
N LEU A 272 20.45 1.92 0.98
CA LEU A 272 19.61 1.28 1.99
C LEU A 272 19.73 1.99 3.35
N TRP A 273 20.58 3.00 3.46
CA TRP A 273 20.78 3.71 4.72
C TRP A 273 19.53 4.52 5.09
N ALA A 274 19.24 4.61 6.39
CA ALA A 274 18.04 5.27 6.90
C ALA A 274 17.92 6.74 6.41
N GLY A 275 19.03 7.49 6.35
CA GLY A 275 19.01 8.86 5.83
C GLY A 275 18.78 9.00 4.31
N THR A 276 18.67 7.90 3.56
CA THR A 276 18.52 7.93 2.11
C THR A 276 17.05 7.98 1.69
N GLN A 277 16.74 8.93 0.82
CA GLN A 277 15.47 9.10 0.12
C GLN A 277 15.75 9.49 -1.33
N PHE A 278 15.01 8.90 -2.26
CA PHE A 278 15.06 9.26 -3.67
C PHE A 278 13.82 10.07 -4.06
N ILE A 279 14.02 10.97 -5.02
CA ILE A 279 12.99 11.82 -5.62
C ILE A 279 12.93 11.45 -7.09
N GLU A 280 11.72 11.18 -7.58
CA GLU A 280 11.52 10.60 -8.90
C GLU A 280 10.25 11.18 -9.54
N ASP A 281 10.29 11.33 -10.87
CA ASP A 281 9.12 11.74 -11.65
C ASP A 281 8.03 10.66 -11.51
N PRO A 282 6.79 11.00 -11.12
CA PRO A 282 5.73 10.01 -10.90
C PRO A 282 5.36 9.22 -12.16
N LEU A 283 5.74 9.68 -13.36
CA LEU A 283 5.56 8.96 -14.62
C LEU A 283 6.69 7.97 -14.92
N ASN A 284 7.79 8.01 -14.18
CA ASN A 284 8.93 7.16 -14.49
C ASN A 284 8.63 5.69 -14.18
N GLU A 285 8.84 4.84 -15.17
CA GLU A 285 8.68 3.40 -15.09
C GLU A 285 10.05 2.74 -15.25
N HIS A 286 10.66 2.35 -14.14
CA HIS A 286 12.04 1.88 -14.14
C HIS A 286 12.17 0.39 -13.76
N LEU A 287 13.24 -0.23 -14.24
CA LEU A 287 13.52 -1.68 -14.11
C LEU A 287 13.74 -2.16 -12.66
N SER A 288 13.92 -1.22 -11.73
CA SER A 288 14.18 -1.49 -10.31
C SER A 288 13.30 -0.65 -9.38
N VAL A 289 12.17 -0.16 -9.89
CA VAL A 289 11.19 0.58 -9.10
C VAL A 289 9.88 -0.21 -9.10
N GLY A 290 9.39 -0.49 -7.89
CA GLY A 290 8.12 -1.16 -7.62
C GLY A 290 7.39 -0.42 -6.50
N PHE A 291 6.58 -1.15 -5.74
CA PHE A 291 5.87 -0.60 -4.60
C PHE A 291 5.47 -1.71 -3.63
N ARG A 292 5.17 -1.31 -2.40
CA ARG A 292 4.41 -2.12 -1.44
C ARG A 292 3.19 -1.32 -0.97
N LEU A 293 2.21 -2.04 -0.47
CA LEU A 293 1.01 -1.43 0.09
C LEU A 293 1.02 -1.49 1.61
N ALA A 294 0.29 -0.57 2.21
CA ALA A 294 -0.20 -0.67 3.56
C ALA A 294 -1.72 -0.73 3.56
N THR A 295 -2.25 -1.16 4.69
CA THR A 295 -3.68 -1.20 4.99
C THR A 295 -3.85 -0.72 6.42
N VAL A 296 -5.04 -0.19 6.71
CA VAL A 296 -5.41 0.10 8.10
C VAL A 296 -5.16 -1.14 8.96
N ALA A 297 -4.80 -0.95 10.22
CA ALA A 297 -4.90 -2.07 11.15
C ALA A 297 -6.34 -2.56 11.07
N GLU A 298 -6.53 -3.83 10.72
CA GLU A 298 -7.83 -4.45 11.00
C GLU A 298 -8.10 -4.15 12.47
N ALA A 299 -9.27 -3.60 12.77
CA ALA A 299 -9.71 -3.52 14.15
C ALA A 299 -9.58 -4.94 14.67
N THR A 300 -8.59 -5.19 15.52
CA THR A 300 -8.55 -6.45 16.24
C THR A 300 -9.87 -6.44 16.97
N PRO A 301 -10.81 -7.39 16.73
CA PRO A 301 -12.00 -7.43 17.54
C PRO A 301 -11.52 -7.72 18.96
N PHE A 302 -11.32 -6.69 19.77
CA PHE A 302 -11.08 -6.88 21.17
C PHE A 302 -12.43 -7.14 21.82
N ALA A 303 -12.43 -7.97 22.85
CA ALA A 303 -13.65 -8.49 23.45
C ALA A 303 -14.59 -7.33 23.81
N GLY A 304 -15.68 -7.16 23.07
CA GLY A 304 -16.65 -6.09 23.29
C GLY A 304 -16.78 -5.06 22.16
N ASP A 305 -15.80 -4.95 21.26
CA ASP A 305 -15.88 -4.14 20.04
C ASP A 305 -16.60 -4.95 18.95
N PHE A 306 -17.87 -4.60 18.73
CA PHE A 306 -18.80 -5.32 17.86
C PHE A 306 -19.12 -4.58 16.57
N ASP A 307 -18.85 -3.28 16.48
CA ASP A 307 -18.95 -2.54 15.23
C ASP A 307 -17.59 -2.23 14.57
N LEU A 308 -16.50 -2.71 15.17
CA LEU A 308 -15.14 -2.74 14.66
C LEU A 308 -14.57 -1.33 14.41
N ASP A 309 -14.97 -0.37 15.24
CA ASP A 309 -14.52 1.01 15.15
C ASP A 309 -13.31 1.33 16.05
N ASN A 310 -12.78 0.31 16.73
CA ASN A 310 -11.68 0.39 17.69
C ASN A 310 -11.98 1.18 18.96
N ASP A 311 -13.24 1.26 19.38
CA ASP A 311 -13.57 1.54 20.77
C ASP A 311 -14.59 0.53 21.35
N VAL A 312 -14.98 0.70 22.61
CA VAL A 312 -16.04 -0.12 23.23
C VAL A 312 -17.02 0.82 23.91
N ASP A 313 -18.07 1.17 23.19
CA ASP A 313 -19.03 2.20 23.57
C ASP A 313 -20.50 1.77 23.39
N GLY A 314 -21.42 2.73 23.30
CA GLY A 314 -22.84 2.44 23.13
C GLY A 314 -23.22 1.89 21.74
N ALA A 315 -22.41 2.15 20.72
CA ALA A 315 -22.57 1.67 19.36
C ALA A 315 -22.32 0.15 19.28
N ASP A 316 -21.32 -0.35 19.99
CA ASP A 316 -21.10 -1.79 20.16
C ASP A 316 -22.26 -2.48 20.87
N PHE A 317 -22.77 -1.86 21.93
CA PHE A 317 -23.93 -2.40 22.64
C PHE A 317 -25.13 -2.53 21.70
N LEU A 318 -25.33 -1.52 20.84
CA LEU A 318 -26.39 -1.53 19.84
C LEU A 318 -26.13 -2.58 18.74
N ALA A 319 -24.88 -2.79 18.33
CA ALA A 319 -24.49 -3.86 17.41
C ALA A 319 -24.79 -5.24 18.01
N TRP A 320 -24.45 -5.48 19.29
CA TRP A 320 -24.83 -6.69 20.01
C TRP A 320 -26.35 -6.88 20.06
N GLN A 321 -27.11 -5.84 20.41
CA GLN A 321 -28.59 -5.91 20.47
C GLN A 321 -29.24 -6.26 19.12
N ARG A 322 -28.55 -5.99 18.02
CA ARG A 322 -28.99 -6.31 16.65
C ARG A 322 -28.48 -7.65 16.14
N GLY A 323 -27.73 -8.39 16.96
CA GLY A 323 -27.13 -9.67 16.59
C GLY A 323 -25.86 -9.52 15.74
N GLY A 324 -25.22 -8.35 15.76
CA GLY A 324 -23.96 -8.06 15.06
C GLY A 324 -22.70 -8.55 15.80
N SER A 325 -22.85 -9.15 16.98
CA SER A 325 -21.72 -9.71 17.74
C SER A 325 -21.34 -11.13 17.25
N PRO A 326 -20.11 -11.60 17.52
CA PRO A 326 -19.62 -12.91 17.04
C PRO A 326 -20.50 -14.12 17.43
N SER A 327 -21.11 -14.07 18.61
CA SER A 327 -22.14 -14.98 19.12
C SER A 327 -23.44 -14.20 19.36
N PRO A 328 -24.30 -14.06 18.34
CA PRO A 328 -25.43 -13.14 18.36
C PRO A 328 -26.30 -13.25 19.61
N LEU A 329 -26.52 -12.12 20.29
CA LEU A 329 -27.35 -11.99 21.50
C LEU A 329 -26.88 -12.87 22.68
N SER A 330 -25.65 -13.37 22.65
CA SER A 330 -25.13 -14.23 23.71
C SER A 330 -24.78 -13.43 24.97
N ALA A 331 -24.90 -14.09 26.13
CA ALA A 331 -24.43 -13.55 27.40
C ALA A 331 -22.90 -13.43 27.46
N VAL A 332 -22.17 -14.24 26.65
CA VAL A 332 -20.71 -14.21 26.56
C VAL A 332 -20.25 -12.89 25.93
N ASP A 333 -20.83 -12.53 24.79
CA ASP A 333 -20.53 -11.27 24.11
C ASP A 333 -20.97 -10.06 24.95
N LEU A 334 -22.15 -10.12 25.58
CA LEU A 334 -22.56 -9.06 26.50
C LEU A 334 -21.57 -8.89 27.67
N SER A 335 -20.99 -9.99 28.17
CA SER A 335 -19.97 -9.93 29.21
C SER A 335 -18.67 -9.32 28.69
N ALA A 336 -18.27 -9.65 27.46
CA ALA A 336 -17.11 -9.07 26.80
C ALA A 336 -17.24 -7.54 26.70
N TRP A 337 -18.38 -7.04 26.18
CA TRP A 337 -18.67 -5.61 26.14
C TRP A 337 -18.64 -4.95 27.51
N LYS A 338 -19.29 -5.53 28.52
CA LYS A 338 -19.29 -4.98 29.90
C LYS A 338 -17.89 -4.88 30.50
N THR A 339 -17.00 -5.80 30.14
CA THR A 339 -15.62 -5.81 30.65
C THR A 339 -14.76 -4.74 29.99
N ALA A 340 -15.00 -4.44 28.71
CA ALA A 340 -14.20 -3.49 27.94
C ALA A 340 -14.80 -2.07 27.86
N PHE A 341 -16.09 -1.91 28.18
CA PHE A 341 -16.79 -0.62 28.12
C PHE A 341 -16.09 0.46 28.96
N GLY A 342 -15.66 1.52 28.30
CA GLY A 342 -14.91 2.62 28.91
C GLY A 342 -13.39 2.38 29.07
N GLY A 343 -12.82 1.40 28.36
CA GLY A 343 -11.44 0.93 28.52
C GLY A 343 -10.35 1.55 27.62
N ALA A 344 -10.65 2.42 26.64
CA ALA A 344 -9.64 3.07 25.78
C ALA A 344 -9.47 4.57 26.13
N PRO A 345 -8.25 5.15 25.95
CA PRO A 345 -7.90 6.47 26.47
C PRO A 345 -8.64 7.56 25.68
N ILE A 346 -9.50 8.29 26.38
CA ILE A 346 -10.14 9.49 25.83
C ILE A 346 -9.01 10.47 25.46
N ALA A 347 -8.85 10.77 24.17
CA ALA A 347 -8.01 11.88 23.74
C ALA A 347 -8.47 13.13 24.48
N THR A 348 -7.60 13.74 25.29
CA THR A 348 -7.95 14.93 26.07
C THR A 348 -8.41 16.02 25.11
N VAL A 349 -9.71 16.30 25.11
CA VAL A 349 -10.28 17.49 24.46
C VAL A 349 -9.58 18.70 25.10
N PRO A 350 -8.87 19.55 24.34
CA PRO A 350 -8.33 20.77 24.92
C PRO A 350 -9.50 21.61 25.42
N GLU A 351 -9.64 21.73 26.74
CA GLU A 351 -10.66 22.60 27.31
C GLU A 351 -10.44 24.02 26.79
N PRO A 352 -11.48 24.74 26.34
CA PRO A 352 -11.35 26.16 26.07
C PRO A 352 -10.93 26.80 27.39
N SER A 353 -9.74 27.39 27.40
CA SER A 353 -9.20 28.05 28.58
C SER A 353 -10.28 28.95 29.19
N THR A 354 -10.43 28.89 30.51
CA THR A 354 -11.41 29.67 31.31
C THR A 354 -11.42 31.17 31.01
N ALA A 355 -10.40 31.68 30.30
CA ALA A 355 -10.35 32.98 29.66
C ALA A 355 -11.50 33.24 28.66
N MET A 356 -11.91 32.26 27.83
CA MET A 356 -12.98 32.44 26.84
C MET A 356 -14.37 32.56 27.50
N LEU A 357 -14.63 31.82 28.58
CA LEU A 357 -15.88 31.92 29.35
C LEU A 357 -15.99 33.25 30.11
N SER A 358 -14.86 33.86 30.46
CA SER A 358 -14.81 35.14 31.18
C SER A 358 -15.17 36.33 30.27
N ILE A 359 -14.86 36.26 28.98
CA ILE A 359 -15.13 37.36 28.01
C ILE A 359 -16.61 37.41 27.62
N CYS A 360 -17.30 36.27 27.53
CA CYS A 360 -18.73 36.24 27.20
C CYS A 360 -19.63 36.82 28.29
N VAL A 361 -19.24 36.72 29.57
CA VAL A 361 -20.04 37.25 30.70
C VAL A 361 -19.93 38.78 30.82
N LEU A 362 -18.78 39.37 30.50
CA LEU A 362 -18.57 40.81 30.63
C LEU A 362 -19.27 41.64 29.53
N ILE A 363 -19.48 41.08 28.34
CA ILE A 363 -20.16 41.78 27.23
C ILE A 363 -21.70 41.74 27.39
N GLY A 364 -22.24 40.71 28.04
CA GLY A 364 -23.69 40.57 28.30
C GLY A 364 -24.21 41.41 29.48
N GLY A 365 -23.37 41.71 30.48
CA GLY A 365 -23.76 42.40 31.71
C GLY A 365 -23.95 43.93 31.57
N ALA A 366 -23.34 44.56 30.57
CA ALA A 366 -23.32 46.02 30.44
C ALA A 366 -24.60 46.64 29.85
N ARG A 367 -25.55 45.85 29.33
CA ARG A 367 -26.75 46.39 28.62
C ARG A 367 -28.04 46.45 29.46
N ARG A 368 -28.05 46.10 30.75
CA ARG A 368 -29.30 45.98 31.54
C ARG A 368 -29.50 46.96 32.70
N ARG A 369 -28.77 48.07 32.78
CA ARG A 369 -29.04 49.14 33.76
C ARG A 369 -29.17 50.53 33.11
N SER A 370 -30.30 50.78 32.45
CA SER A 370 -30.93 52.12 32.44
C SER A 370 -32.39 52.03 31.99
N ARG A 371 -33.32 52.07 32.96
CA ARG A 371 -34.69 52.60 32.82
C ARG A 371 -35.47 52.41 34.13
N ARG A 372 -35.59 53.49 34.91
CA ARG A 372 -36.79 53.92 35.67
C ARG A 372 -36.43 55.12 36.57
N MET A 373 -36.77 56.32 36.11
CA MET A 373 -37.55 57.32 36.84
C MET A 373 -38.55 57.90 35.85
#